data_AF-A0AAU2PBB8-F1
#
_entry.id   AF-A0AAU2PBB8-F1
#
_cell.length_a   1.000
_cell.length_b   1.000
_cell.length_c   1.000
_cell.angle_alpha   90.00
_cell.angle_beta   90.00
_cell.angle_gamma   90.00
#
_symmetry.space_group_name_H-M   'P 1'
#
loop_
_entity.id
_entity.type
_entity.pdbx_description
1 polymer ?
#
loop_
_entity_poly.entity_id
_entity_poly.type
_entity_poly.pdbx_seq_one_letter_code
_entity_poly.pdbx_strand_id
1 'polypeptide(L)'
;MTARPAVRMCARCQRTTSEPVLVHEVHAATGPGFNVYACPDCANHYPPLTDPLELLEAETPRPSRMTIRIYKVTPEGAVTRERGEIRTWTGSRIDPTPQTAAFPPCNCPGCGST
;
A
#
# COMPACT_ATOMS: atom_id res chain seq x y z
N MET A 1 -32.96 -11.27 -24.20
CA MET A 1 -32.09 -12.03 -23.26
C MET A 1 -32.22 -11.39 -21.89
N THR A 2 -32.98 -12.00 -21.00
CA THR A 2 -33.10 -11.52 -19.61
C THR A 2 -31.92 -12.09 -18.83
N ALA A 3 -31.10 -11.24 -18.21
CA ALA A 3 -29.99 -11.71 -17.38
C ALA A 3 -30.53 -12.54 -16.20
N ARG A 4 -29.86 -13.65 -15.85
CA ARG A 4 -30.22 -14.42 -14.65
C ARG A 4 -30.01 -13.52 -13.43
N PRO A 5 -30.98 -13.43 -12.50
CA PRO A 5 -30.83 -12.59 -11.32
C PRO A 5 -29.64 -13.09 -10.48
N ALA A 6 -28.83 -12.14 -10.00
CA ALA A 6 -27.70 -12.44 -9.14
C ALA A 6 -28.24 -12.82 -7.75
N VAL A 7 -28.49 -14.11 -7.53
CA VAL A 7 -29.00 -14.60 -6.25
C VAL A 7 -27.85 -14.72 -5.24
N ARG A 8 -27.97 -14.08 -4.08
CA ARG A 8 -26.99 -14.16 -2.98
C ARG A 8 -27.67 -14.31 -1.63
N MET A 9 -26.99 -14.92 -0.67
CA MET A 9 -27.43 -14.94 0.73
C MET A 9 -27.07 -13.60 1.39
N CYS A 10 -28.01 -12.98 2.09
CA CYS A 10 -27.76 -11.76 2.87
C CYS A 10 -26.88 -12.09 4.08
N ALA A 11 -25.75 -11.37 4.24
CA ALA A 11 -24.82 -11.59 5.36
C ALA A 11 -25.42 -11.27 6.74
N ARG A 12 -26.47 -10.43 6.81
CA ARG A 12 -27.12 -10.04 8.07
C ARG A 12 -28.25 -11.01 8.46
N CYS A 13 -29.28 -11.12 7.63
CA CYS A 13 -30.48 -11.91 7.96
C CYS A 13 -30.44 -13.35 7.42
N GLN A 14 -29.37 -13.72 6.70
CA GLN A 14 -29.14 -15.06 6.14
C GLN A 14 -30.22 -15.57 5.16
N ARG A 15 -31.13 -14.70 4.74
CA ARG A 15 -32.12 -15.00 3.68
C ARG A 15 -31.52 -14.77 2.30
N THR A 16 -31.88 -15.64 1.36
CA THR A 16 -31.53 -15.49 -0.05
C THR A 16 -32.28 -14.31 -0.67
N THR A 17 -31.57 -13.46 -1.40
CA THR A 17 -32.12 -12.30 -2.11
C THR A 17 -31.78 -12.37 -3.60
N SER A 18 -32.72 -11.96 -4.45
CA SER A 18 -32.50 -11.72 -5.88
C SER A 18 -31.99 -10.31 -6.19
N GLU A 19 -31.96 -9.44 -5.18
CA GLU A 19 -31.50 -8.06 -5.25
C GLU A 19 -30.38 -7.84 -4.21
N PRO A 20 -29.17 -8.37 -4.45
CA PRO A 20 -28.07 -8.22 -3.52
C PRO A 20 -27.43 -6.82 -3.63
N VAL A 21 -27.28 -6.15 -2.49
CA VAL A 21 -26.52 -4.90 -2.35
C VAL A 21 -25.13 -5.25 -1.84
N LEU A 22 -24.07 -4.79 -2.52
CA LEU A 22 -22.69 -4.92 -2.04
C LEU A 22 -22.52 -4.01 -0.82
N VAL A 23 -22.07 -4.57 0.30
CA VAL A 23 -21.90 -3.81 1.56
C VAL A 23 -20.46 -3.82 2.06
N HIS A 24 -19.64 -4.77 1.60
CA HIS A 24 -18.22 -4.80 1.96
C HIS A 24 -17.42 -5.62 0.94
N GLU A 25 -16.16 -5.25 0.74
CA GLU A 25 -15.19 -6.01 -0.03
C GLU A 25 -14.08 -6.45 0.93
N VAL A 26 -13.86 -7.76 1.02
CA VAL A 26 -12.83 -8.32 1.88
C VAL A 26 -11.58 -8.52 1.04
N HIS A 27 -10.54 -7.74 1.33
CA HIS A 27 -9.20 -7.95 0.76
C HIS A 27 -8.43 -8.96 1.61
N ALA A 28 -7.72 -9.89 0.98
CA ALA A 28 -6.91 -10.89 1.65
C ALA A 28 -5.42 -10.68 1.34
N ALA A 29 -4.56 -10.85 2.35
CA ALA A 29 -3.11 -10.82 2.16
C ALA A 29 -2.60 -12.03 1.36
N THR A 30 -3.36 -13.14 1.39
CA THR A 30 -3.08 -14.38 0.66
C THR A 30 -4.38 -14.96 0.11
N GLY A 31 -4.45 -15.23 -1.20
CA GLY A 31 -5.66 -15.70 -1.87
C GLY A 31 -6.56 -14.57 -2.39
N PRO A 32 -7.65 -14.89 -3.13
CA PRO A 32 -8.55 -13.89 -3.65
C PRO A 32 -9.39 -13.27 -2.52
N GLY A 33 -9.60 -11.96 -2.60
CA GLY A 33 -10.63 -11.30 -1.82
C GLY A 33 -12.04 -11.78 -2.19
N PHE A 34 -13.03 -11.41 -1.38
CA PHE A 34 -14.43 -11.75 -1.66
C PHE A 34 -15.40 -10.63 -1.30
N ASN A 35 -16.53 -10.62 -1.98
CA ASN A 35 -17.57 -9.60 -1.83
C ASN A 35 -18.64 -10.06 -0.85
N VAL A 36 -19.06 -9.15 0.04
CA VAL A 36 -20.12 -9.37 1.03
C VAL A 36 -21.37 -8.62 0.61
N TYR A 37 -22.49 -9.33 0.58
CA TYR A 37 -23.78 -8.81 0.12
C TYR A 37 -24.83 -8.80 1.24
N ALA A 38 -25.75 -7.84 1.18
CA ALA A 38 -26.95 -7.77 2.01
C ALA A 38 -28.22 -7.63 1.14
N CYS A 39 -29.39 -7.95 1.72
CA CYS A 39 -30.66 -7.58 1.09
C CYS A 39 -30.95 -6.08 1.28
N PRO A 40 -31.83 -5.46 0.47
CA PRO A 40 -32.09 -4.02 0.52
C PRO A 40 -32.49 -3.53 1.93
N ASP A 41 -33.35 -4.28 2.62
CA ASP A 41 -33.78 -3.95 3.99
C ASP A 41 -32.63 -3.90 5.01
N CYS A 42 -31.59 -4.69 4.77
CA CYS A 42 -30.46 -4.83 5.70
C CYS A 42 -29.28 -3.92 5.34
N ALA A 43 -29.21 -3.43 4.10
CA ALA A 43 -28.05 -2.69 3.59
C ALA A 43 -27.74 -1.43 4.41
N ASN A 44 -28.76 -0.69 4.84
CA ASN A 44 -28.62 0.56 5.62
C ASN A 44 -27.99 0.38 7.01
N HIS A 45 -27.77 -0.86 7.45
CA HIS A 45 -27.12 -1.11 8.73
C HIS A 45 -25.60 -1.30 8.61
N TYR A 46 -25.07 -1.31 7.39
CA TYR A 46 -23.64 -1.34 7.13
C TYR A 46 -23.16 0.10 6.92
N PRO A 47 -21.92 0.42 7.34
CA PRO A 47 -21.32 1.70 7.01
C PRO A 47 -21.20 1.85 5.48
N PRO A 48 -21.21 3.09 4.95
CA PRO A 48 -20.95 3.34 3.53
C PRO A 48 -19.63 2.71 3.11
N LEU A 49 -19.60 2.09 1.92
CA LEU A 49 -18.37 1.68 1.27
C LEU A 49 -17.51 2.92 1.05
N THR A 50 -16.43 3.03 1.80
CA THR A 50 -15.45 4.11 1.65
C THR A 50 -14.33 3.59 0.76
N ASP A 51 -13.89 4.40 -0.20
CA ASP A 51 -12.75 4.05 -1.04
C ASP A 51 -11.48 3.97 -0.17
N PRO A 52 -10.71 2.86 -0.21
CA PRO A 52 -9.44 2.77 0.49
C PRO A 52 -8.45 3.91 0.15
N LEU A 53 -8.49 4.43 -1.08
CA LEU A 53 -7.64 5.56 -1.47
C LEU A 53 -8.04 6.85 -0.75
N GLU A 54 -9.34 7.11 -0.59
CA GLU A 54 -9.83 8.26 0.19
C GLU A 54 -9.43 8.16 1.66
N LEU A 55 -9.39 6.95 2.23
CA LEU A 55 -8.91 6.73 3.61
C LEU A 55 -7.41 7.04 3.74
N LEU A 56 -6.60 6.63 2.77
CA LEU A 56 -5.16 6.91 2.73
C LEU A 56 -4.86 8.41 2.52
N GLU A 57 -5.71 9.11 1.75
CA GLU A 57 -5.60 10.55 1.52
C GLU A 57 -6.05 11.37 2.74
N ALA A 58 -7.05 10.88 3.48
CA ALA A 58 -7.52 11.49 4.73
C ALA A 58 -6.53 11.34 5.89
N GLU A 59 -5.68 10.31 5.85
CA GLU A 59 -4.53 10.17 6.75
C GLU A 59 -3.41 11.13 6.31
N THR A 60 -3.52 12.41 6.70
CA THR A 60 -2.37 13.31 6.62
C THR A 60 -1.18 12.63 7.29
N PRO A 61 -0.05 12.39 6.58
CA PRO A 61 1.09 11.73 7.18
C PRO A 61 1.52 12.55 8.39
N ARG A 62 1.50 11.94 9.58
CA ARG A 62 2.12 12.57 10.74
C ARG A 62 3.58 12.81 10.33
N PRO A 63 4.06 14.06 10.32
CA PRO A 63 5.41 14.33 9.84
C PRO A 63 6.38 13.62 10.77
N SER A 64 6.89 12.48 10.31
CA SER A 64 7.84 11.67 11.07
C SER A 64 9.22 12.18 10.73
N ARG A 65 9.96 12.57 11.76
CA ARG A 65 11.31 13.10 11.62
C ARG A 65 12.26 11.94 11.36
N MET A 66 12.62 11.70 10.12
CA MET A 66 13.63 10.70 9.76
C MET A 66 15.02 11.33 9.72
N THR A 67 16.04 10.56 10.14
CA THR A 67 17.44 11.00 10.16
C THR A 67 18.30 10.01 9.41
N ILE A 68 18.90 10.44 8.28
CA ILE A 68 19.87 9.65 7.52
C ILE A 68 21.27 10.10 7.95
N ARG A 69 22.10 9.15 8.38
CA ARG A 69 23.53 9.38 8.68
C ARG A 69 24.40 8.82 7.57
N ILE A 70 25.35 9.61 7.08
CA ILE A 70 26.23 9.22 5.98
C ILE A 70 27.62 8.87 6.53
N TYR A 71 28.05 7.63 6.33
CA TYR A 71 29.38 7.17 6.73
C TYR A 71 30.25 6.86 5.51
N LYS A 72 31.57 7.07 5.65
CA LYS A 72 32.59 6.45 4.79
C LYS A 72 33.08 5.19 5.50
N VAL A 73 33.07 4.06 4.82
CA VAL A 73 33.52 2.77 5.37
C VAL A 73 34.71 2.20 4.59
N THR A 74 35.47 1.31 5.22
CA THR A 74 36.46 0.45 4.55
C THR A 74 35.76 -0.74 3.87
N PRO A 75 36.45 -1.50 2.99
CA PRO A 75 35.89 -2.72 2.40
C PRO A 75 35.46 -3.78 3.43
N GLU A 76 36.10 -3.80 4.59
CA GLU A 76 35.80 -4.69 5.72
C GLU A 76 34.65 -4.16 6.60
N GLY A 77 34.08 -3.00 6.25
CA GLY A 77 32.94 -2.38 6.93
C GLY A 77 33.29 -1.43 8.07
N ALA A 78 34.57 -1.13 8.32
CA ALA A 78 34.96 -0.21 9.40
C ALA A 78 34.66 1.25 9.03
N VAL A 79 33.99 2.00 9.91
CA VAL A 79 33.68 3.41 9.68
C VAL A 79 34.93 4.26 9.83
N THR A 80 35.29 4.98 8.76
CA THR A 80 36.48 5.85 8.72
C THR A 80 36.14 7.32 8.89
N ARG A 81 34.90 7.73 8.58
CA ARG A 81 34.46 9.13 8.71
C ARG A 81 32.93 9.23 8.67
N GLU A 82 32.35 10.02 9.58
CA GLU A 82 30.96 10.47 9.49
C GLU A 82 30.90 11.78 8.67
N ARG A 83 30.06 11.82 7.64
CA ARG A 83 30.01 12.93 6.65
C ARG A 83 28.80 13.85 6.83
N GLY A 84 27.85 13.53 7.70
CA GLY A 84 26.75 14.43 8.05
C GLY A 84 25.44 13.72 8.35
N GLU A 85 24.55 14.50 8.96
CA GLU A 85 23.18 14.13 9.32
C GLU A 85 22.20 14.85 8.38
N ILE A 86 21.36 14.09 7.67
CA ILE A 86 20.25 14.63 6.88
C ILE A 86 18.95 14.38 7.64
N ARG A 87 18.25 15.45 8.00
CA ARG A 87 16.94 15.41 8.65
C ARG A 87 15.86 15.59 7.58
N THR A 88 15.05 14.57 7.33
CA THR A 88 13.93 14.63 6.39
C THR A 88 12.60 14.50 7.13
N TRP A 89 11.60 15.24 6.66
CA TRP A 89 10.22 15.04 7.07
C TRP A 89 9.56 14.11 6.07
N THR A 90 9.06 12.96 6.51
CA THR A 90 8.27 12.08 5.66
C THR A 90 6.93 12.75 5.35
N GLY A 91 6.63 12.99 4.07
CA GLY A 91 5.36 13.58 3.60
C GLY A 91 5.48 14.90 2.84
N SER A 92 6.65 15.56 2.84
CA SER A 92 6.90 16.63 1.87
C SER A 92 7.29 16.00 0.54
N ARG A 93 6.67 16.47 -0.57
CA ARG A 93 7.01 16.10 -1.94
C ARG A 93 8.53 16.18 -2.13
N ILE A 94 9.18 15.02 -2.13
CA ILE A 94 10.58 14.88 -2.53
C ILE A 94 10.54 14.94 -4.06
N ASP A 95 11.27 15.88 -4.67
CA ASP A 95 11.49 15.85 -6.12
C ASP A 95 11.93 14.44 -6.55
N PRO A 96 11.52 13.95 -7.73
CA PRO A 96 11.74 12.56 -8.12
C PRO A 96 13.21 12.20 -7.95
N THR A 97 13.46 11.17 -7.14
CA THR A 97 14.80 10.62 -6.94
C THR A 97 15.37 10.29 -8.31
N PRO A 98 16.59 10.73 -8.66
CA PRO A 98 17.22 10.35 -9.91
C PRO A 98 17.20 8.83 -10.03
N GLN A 99 16.58 8.31 -11.09
CA GLN A 99 16.61 6.89 -11.41
C GLN A 99 18.01 6.54 -11.94
N THR A 100 18.99 6.45 -11.06
CA THR A 100 20.31 5.96 -11.41
C THR A 100 20.42 4.49 -11.02
N ALA A 101 20.60 3.63 -12.02
CA ALA A 101 21.01 2.25 -11.82
C ALA A 101 22.38 2.23 -11.14
N ALA A 102 22.42 1.73 -9.90
CA ALA A 102 23.60 1.46 -9.07
C ALA A 102 24.55 2.64 -8.77
N PHE A 103 24.63 3.01 -7.48
CA PHE A 103 25.67 3.91 -6.96
C PHE A 103 26.60 3.18 -5.96
N PRO A 104 27.93 3.34 -6.07
CA PRO A 104 28.62 4.02 -7.17
C PRO A 104 28.57 3.18 -8.46
N PRO A 105 28.55 3.81 -9.65
CA PRO A 105 28.83 3.08 -10.88
C PRO A 105 30.25 2.53 -10.76
N CYS A 106 30.36 1.23 -10.48
CA CYS A 106 31.63 0.62 -10.14
C CYS A 106 32.49 0.48 -11.40
N ASN A 107 33.70 1.07 -11.37
CA ASN A 107 34.79 0.76 -12.30
C ASN A 107 35.74 -0.28 -11.67
N CYS A 108 35.21 -1.23 -10.91
CA CYS A 108 36.01 -2.23 -10.21
C CYS A 108 36.60 -3.23 -11.21
N PRO A 109 37.91 -3.55 -11.12
CA PRO A 109 38.58 -4.44 -12.08
C PRO A 109 38.05 -5.88 -12.10
N GLY A 110 37.17 -6.27 -11.17
CA GLY A 110 36.54 -7.61 -11.10
C GLY A 110 35.12 -7.70 -11.67
N CYS A 111 34.52 -6.62 -12.18
CA CYS A 111 33.13 -6.62 -12.66
C CYS A 111 32.95 -6.98 -14.15
N GLY A 112 33.99 -7.51 -14.82
CA GLY A 112 33.99 -7.72 -16.28
C GLY A 112 34.45 -9.11 -16.73
N SER A 113 34.04 -10.20 -16.07
CA SER A 113 34.28 -11.57 -16.56
C SER A 113 33.02 -12.19 -17.15
N THR A 114 32.71 -11.86 -18.41
CA THR A 114 32.20 -12.79 -19.44
C THR A 114 32.56 -12.23 -20.80
#